data_AF-A0A2B8A2G3-F1
#
_entry.id   AF-A0A2B8A2G3-F1
#
_cell.length_a   1.000
_cell.length_b   1.000
_cell.length_c   1.000
_cell.angle_alpha   90.00
_cell.angle_beta   90.00
_cell.angle_gamma   90.00
#
_symmetry.space_group_name_H-M   'P 1'
#
loop_
_entity.id
_entity.type
_entity.pdbx_description
1 polymer ?
#
loop_
_entity_poly.entity_id
_entity_poly.type
_entity_poly.pdbx_seq_one_letter_code
_entity_poly.pdbx_strand_id
1 'polypeptide(L)'
;MLYRNFEYVKERHNVNGSTSWRCCYYQSLKCKARLLSHGSRVVEDRQPDHTHDGNMSESLARMVVGEIKKAMVDTECSTWTGYDEFSV
;
A
#
# COMPACT_ATOMS: atom_id res chain seq x y z
N MET A 1 -4.22 -0.45 1.00
CA MET A 1 -5.44 -0.94 1.68
C MET A 1 -6.28 -1.67 0.66
N LEU A 2 -6.73 -2.88 0.96
CA LEU A 2 -7.66 -3.64 0.11
C LEU A 2 -9.07 -3.52 0.69
N TYR A 3 -10.02 -3.11 -0.14
CA TYR A 3 -11.43 -2.96 0.26
C TYR A 3 -12.33 -3.20 -0.95
N ARG A 4 -13.37 -4.04 -0.79
CA ARG A 4 -14.35 -4.39 -1.84
C ARG A 4 -13.70 -4.75 -3.18
N ASN A 5 -12.66 -5.58 -3.17
CA ASN A 5 -11.94 -6.03 -4.37
C ASN A 5 -11.14 -4.94 -5.10
N PHE A 6 -10.98 -3.75 -4.50
CA PHE A 6 -10.17 -2.66 -5.01
C PHE A 6 -9.00 -2.34 -4.09
N GLU A 7 -7.89 -1.93 -4.70
CA GLU A 7 -6.70 -1.49 -3.99
C GLU A 7 -6.63 0.03 -3.92
N TYR A 8 -6.40 0.52 -2.71
CA TYR A 8 -6.23 1.92 -2.40
C TYR A 8 -4.84 2.18 -1.83
N VAL A 9 -4.25 3.29 -2.26
CA VAL A 9 -2.98 3.82 -1.75
C VAL A 9 -3.26 4.99 -0.81
N LYS A 10 -2.41 5.13 0.21
CA LYS A 10 -2.55 6.21 1.21
C LYS A 10 -2.34 7.55 0.51
N GLU A 11 -3.31 8.46 0.62
CA GLU A 11 -3.22 9.81 0.06
C GLU A 11 -2.82 10.82 1.12
N ARG A 12 -3.51 10.83 2.26
CA ARG A 12 -3.30 11.81 3.32
C ARG A 12 -3.69 11.28 4.69
N HIS A 13 -2.95 11.64 5.73
CA HIS A 13 -3.40 11.54 7.11
C HIS A 13 -4.06 12.86 7.54
N ASN A 14 -5.28 12.80 8.04
CA ASN A 14 -6.07 13.96 8.44
C ASN A 14 -5.85 14.27 9.93
N VAL A 15 -6.09 15.53 10.31
CA VAL A 15 -5.90 16.02 11.69
C VAL A 15 -6.86 15.34 12.67
N ASN A 16 -8.03 14.90 12.20
CA ASN A 16 -9.02 14.17 12.99
C ASN A 16 -8.67 12.69 13.22
N GLY A 17 -7.47 12.23 12.87
CA GLY A 17 -7.03 10.84 13.00
C GLY A 17 -7.50 9.90 11.88
N SER A 18 -8.27 10.40 10.91
CA SER A 18 -8.66 9.62 9.74
C SER A 18 -7.56 9.61 8.68
N THR A 19 -7.50 8.55 7.89
CA THR A 19 -6.63 8.42 6.72
C THR A 19 -7.48 8.43 5.46
N SER A 20 -7.17 9.34 4.55
CA SER A 20 -7.71 9.36 3.19
C SER A 20 -6.90 8.44 2.29
N TRP A 21 -7.59 7.62 1.52
CA TRP A 21 -7.03 6.71 0.54
C TRP A 21 -7.65 6.97 -0.83
N ARG A 22 -6.85 6.77 -1.87
CA ARG A 22 -7.26 6.88 -3.28
C ARG A 22 -7.01 5.56 -4.00
N CYS A 23 -7.80 5.26 -5.03
CA CYS A 23 -7.55 4.07 -5.84
C CYS A 23 -6.14 4.06 -6.44
N CYS A 24 -5.50 2.89 -6.48
CA CYS A 24 -4.17 2.74 -7.10
C CYS A 24 -4.17 3.06 -8.60
N TYR A 25 -5.32 2.89 -9.28
CA TYR A 25 -5.50 3.21 -10.71
C TYR A 25 -5.96 4.66 -10.96
N TYR A 26 -5.87 5.55 -9.96
CA TYR A 26 -6.23 6.97 -10.12
C TYR A 26 -5.52 7.64 -11.30
N GLN A 27 -4.24 7.35 -11.50
CA GLN A 27 -3.46 7.97 -12.57
C GLN A 27 -3.63 7.26 -13.92
N SER A 28 -3.63 5.92 -13.90
CA SER A 28 -3.64 5.06 -15.10
C SER A 28 -5.03 4.93 -15.73
N LEU A 29 -6.08 4.72 -14.94
CA LEU A 29 -7.46 4.52 -15.42
C LEU A 29 -8.38 5.71 -15.09
N LYS A 30 -7.81 6.83 -14.62
CA LYS A 30 -8.54 8.04 -14.20
C LYS A 30 -9.65 7.76 -13.18
N CYS A 31 -9.51 6.68 -12.41
CA CYS A 31 -10.45 6.30 -11.38
C CYS A 31 -10.47 7.34 -10.27
N LYS A 32 -11.64 7.86 -9.90
CA LYS A 32 -11.78 8.88 -8.85
C LYS A 32 -12.18 8.31 -7.49
N ALA A 33 -12.17 6.98 -7.35
CA ALA A 33 -12.62 6.33 -6.14
C ALA A 33 -11.74 6.69 -4.92
N ARG A 34 -12.40 6.99 -3.80
CA ARG A 34 -11.78 7.46 -2.56
C ARG A 34 -12.43 6.84 -1.33
N LEU A 35 -11.58 6.54 -0.36
CA LEU A 35 -11.94 5.89 0.89
C LEU A 35 -11.40 6.69 2.07
N LEU A 36 -12.12 6.67 3.18
CA LEU A 36 -11.68 7.21 4.46
C LEU A 36 -11.65 6.08 5.49
N SER A 37 -10.53 5.91 6.18
CA SER A 37 -10.42 4.98 7.30
C SER A 37 -10.08 5.71 8.59
N HIS A 38 -10.46 5.16 9.73
CA HIS A 38 -9.99 5.60 11.04
C HIS A 38 -9.35 4.38 11.71
N GLY A 39 -8.02 4.41 11.85
CA GLY A 39 -7.24 3.22 12.19
C GLY A 39 -7.49 2.09 11.17
N SER A 40 -7.86 0.91 11.66
CA SER A 40 -8.13 -0.28 10.85
C SER A 40 -9.54 -0.34 10.25
N ARG A 41 -10.44 0.58 10.62
CA ARG A 41 -11.85 0.56 10.17
C ARG A 41 -12.09 1.56 9.06
N VAL A 42 -12.73 1.12 7.97
CA VAL A 42 -13.30 2.04 6.97
C VAL A 42 -14.48 2.78 7.59
N VAL A 43 -14.44 4.11 7.56
CA VAL A 43 -15.49 4.98 8.10
C VAL A 43 -16.34 5.59 7.00
N GLU A 44 -15.78 5.82 5.80
CA GLU A 44 -16.53 6.43 4.71
C GLU A 44 -16.02 5.97 3.35
N ASP A 45 -16.97 5.70 2.45
CA ASP A 45 -16.73 5.45 1.04
C ASP A 45 -17.16 6.70 0.27
N ARG A 46 -16.21 7.61 0.02
CA ARG A 46 -16.50 8.96 -0.49
C ARG A 46 -16.87 8.96 -1.96
N GLN A 47 -16.27 8.05 -2.72
CA GLN A 47 -16.55 7.83 -4.14
C GLN A 47 -16.42 6.33 -4.39
N PRO A 48 -17.53 5.56 -4.29
CA PRO A 48 -17.51 4.12 -4.47
C PRO A 48 -17.40 3.72 -5.94
N ASP A 49 -17.75 4.60 -6.86
CA ASP A 49 -17.75 4.29 -8.28
C ASP A 49 -16.33 4.19 -8.84
N HIS A 50 -16.01 2.98 -9.30
CA HIS A 50 -14.80 2.69 -10.06
C HIS A 50 -15.10 2.72 -11.55
N THR A 51 -14.15 3.25 -12.33
CA THR A 51 -14.20 3.25 -13.80
C THR A 51 -13.61 1.97 -14.40
N HIS A 52 -13.39 0.95 -13.58
CA HIS A 52 -12.74 -0.30 -13.93
C HIS A 52 -13.21 -1.41 -12.99
N ASP A 53 -13.05 -2.66 -13.43
CA ASP A 53 -13.33 -3.84 -12.61
C ASP A 53 -12.30 -4.01 -11.48
N GLY A 54 -12.76 -4.63 -10.39
CA GLY A 54 -11.89 -4.99 -9.27
C GLY A 54 -11.06 -6.21 -9.63
N ASN A 55 -9.72 -6.07 -9.63
CA ASN A 55 -8.81 -7.18 -9.87
C ASN A 55 -8.11 -7.60 -8.57
N MET A 56 -8.87 -8.27 -7.70
CA MET A 56 -8.36 -8.75 -6.40
C MET A 56 -7.16 -9.69 -6.56
N SER A 57 -7.13 -10.49 -7.64
CA SER A 57 -6.02 -11.40 -7.94
C SER A 57 -4.71 -10.65 -8.18
N GLU A 58 -4.75 -9.59 -8.99
CA GLU A 58 -3.57 -8.75 -9.25
C GLU A 58 -3.14 -7.96 -8.00
N SER A 59 -4.10 -7.43 -7.24
CA SER A 59 -3.80 -6.72 -5.99
C SER A 59 -3.16 -7.63 -4.94
N LEU A 60 -3.63 -8.88 -4.81
CA LEU A 60 -3.00 -9.88 -3.94
C LEU A 60 -1.61 -10.24 -4.44
N ALA A 61 -1.43 -10.46 -5.74
CA ALA A 61 -0.12 -10.76 -6.32
C ALA A 61 0.90 -9.62 -6.04
N ARG A 62 0.50 -8.35 -6.20
CA ARG A 62 1.35 -7.21 -5.84
C ARG A 62 1.70 -7.16 -4.36
N MET A 63 0.74 -7.46 -3.47
CA MET A 63 0.99 -7.51 -2.04
C MET A 63 2.01 -8.59 -1.69
N VAL A 64 1.83 -9.81 -2.22
CA VAL A 64 2.77 -10.93 -2.03
C VAL A 64 4.16 -10.59 -2.57
N VAL A 65 4.27 -10.03 -3.78
CA VAL A 65 5.56 -9.60 -4.34
C VAL A 65 6.22 -8.52 -3.47
N GLY A 66 5.43 -7.60 -2.90
CA GLY A 66 5.94 -6.59 -1.96
C GLY A 66 6.52 -7.20 -0.69
N GLU A 67 5.84 -8.18 -0.12
CA GLU A 67 6.29 -8.94 1.06
C GLU A 67 7.60 -9.68 0.76
N ILE A 68 7.66 -10.40 -0.37
CA ILE A 68 8.86 -11.13 -0.80
C ILE A 68 10.01 -10.13 -0.94
N LYS A 69 9.82 -9.02 -1.69
CA LYS A 69 10.86 -7.98 -1.92
C LYS A 69 11.42 -7.41 -0.62
N LYS A 70 10.55 -7.15 0.36
CA LYS A 70 10.97 -6.65 1.67
C LYS A 70 11.83 -7.69 2.40
N ALA A 71 11.40 -8.95 2.41
CA ALA A 71 12.19 -10.04 2.97
C ALA A 71 13.55 -10.24 2.27
N MET A 72 13.65 -10.00 0.96
CA MET A 72 14.94 -10.00 0.25
C MET A 72 15.86 -8.95 0.85
N VAL A 73 15.39 -7.69 0.95
CA VAL A 73 16.18 -6.54 1.42
C VAL A 73 16.68 -6.72 2.87
N ASP A 74 15.84 -7.29 3.75
CA ASP A 74 16.19 -7.56 5.14
C ASP A 74 17.29 -8.64 5.26
N THR A 75 17.34 -9.57 4.30
CA THR A 75 18.38 -10.63 4.25
C THR A 75 19.74 -10.06 3.84
N GLU A 76 19.78 -9.10 2.91
CA GLU A 76 21.03 -8.49 2.42
C GLU A 76 21.65 -7.52 3.45
N CYS A 77 20.80 -6.82 4.22
CA CYS A 77 21.23 -5.94 5.32
C CYS A 77 21.86 -6.72 6.49
N SER A 78 21.42 -7.95 6.72
CA SER A 78 21.92 -8.82 7.80
C SER A 78 23.30 -9.44 7.50
N THR A 79 23.75 -9.43 6.23
CA THR A 79 25.05 -9.98 5.82
C THR A 79 26.22 -9.00 5.87
N TRP A 80 25.99 -7.73 6.25
CA TRP A 80 27.02 -6.68 6.33
C TRP A 80 27.27 -6.22 7.78
N THR A 81 27.65 -7.14 8.68
CA THR A 81 28.14 -6.79 10.04
C THR A 81 29.44 -7.49 10.41
N GLY A 82 30.29 -7.80 9.43
CA GLY A 82 31.64 -8.28 9.70
C GLY A 82 32.59 -7.78 8.63
N TYR A 83 33.38 -6.75 8.95
CA TYR A 83 34.76 -6.47 8.53
C TYR A 83 35.03 -4.95 8.53
N ASP A 84 35.29 -4.40 9.72
CA ASP A 84 36.24 -3.29 9.90
C ASP A 84 36.77 -3.26 11.35
N GLU A 85 37.48 -4.32 11.77
CA GLU A 85 38.42 -4.16 12.89
C GLU A 85 39.75 -3.69 12.32
N PHE A 86 40.07 -2.42 12.58
CA PHE A 86 41.25 -1.69 12.15
C PHE A 86 42.54 -2.49 12.36
N SER A 87 43.24 -2.79 11.27
CA SER A 87 44.69 -3.01 11.29
C SER A 87 45.37 -1.74 10.76
N VAL A 88 45.98 -0.98 11.67
CA VAL A 88 47.27 -0.25 11.57
C VAL A 88 47.42 0.66 12.78
#